data_AF-A0A0M3AMV2-F1
#
_entry.id   AF-A0A0M3AMV2-F1
#
_cell.length_a   1.000
_cell.length_b   1.000
_cell.length_c   1.000
_cell.angle_alpha   90.00
_cell.angle_beta   90.00
_cell.angle_gamma   90.00
#
_symmetry.space_group_name_H-M   'P 1'
#
loop_
_entity.id
_entity.type
_entity.pdbx_description
1 polymer ?
#
loop_
_entity_poly.entity_id
_entity_poly.type
_entity_poly.pdbx_seq_one_letter_code
_entity_poly.pdbx_strand_id
1 'polypeptide(L)'
;MVDDIFFAVAVYVERGGGRRRFPSVFHDFTPDNCLTRLNAGAVRIVGTAGMVQVVENPRGSRSSLSIEVPMQGCPPWRSAMPNKLPKRPIIVFLAGIFLGLPGVAGAVTLTSLKGMDLEGSYGSYAPRGDCSRGASLEINETGFTFKASGQTVKSTRFEYAASFLGPTYEGVSAVFFPFPVNANDFGRVILTVNDDEKRGVVRLEADVAPGQRLDPFKSALVSQSPLLLCKGSGPASAASKAPLQARPVLGKPTPLAWTNLASSIGKFQSDSDPNGIDLLTSGPIADAIRSRLGRKIDLLASNLSAISGLQRQGSLYWVTGNAPHQGGVEQAYVLLDANRRAVQIGLWEKGKLTVYAPQGGRLPVPQDIARLLMDSPPEDAVPLPGTAWEVVPVQGRAPMAYVDVAASPNIKSFSLFCEGNRPMMAMLLNKPATVPRVTVTWNFAGRLIDIPTGRANAQSTFWQANLTGSQLIPMLLRQNGSVMLRINGRLEGEALLAGAPLALRTAMRTCVKF
;
A
#
# COMPACT_ATOMS: atom_id res chain seq x y z
N MET A 1 -6.61 -7.46 35.18
CA MET A 1 -6.04 -6.11 35.11
C MET A 1 -4.62 -6.28 34.57
N VAL A 2 -4.51 -6.34 33.25
CA VAL A 2 -3.24 -6.38 32.51
C VAL A 2 -3.52 -5.57 31.26
N ASP A 3 -2.80 -4.46 31.13
CA ASP A 3 -2.80 -3.58 29.97
C ASP A 3 -2.00 -4.26 28.85
N ASP A 4 -2.67 -4.72 27.80
CA ASP A 4 -2.00 -5.15 26.58
C ASP A 4 -1.91 -3.95 25.63
N ILE A 5 -0.72 -3.36 25.60
CA ILE A 5 -0.31 -2.28 24.69
C ILE A 5 -0.06 -2.91 23.31
N PHE A 6 -0.96 -2.64 22.36
CA PHE A 6 -0.78 -3.07 20.95
C PHE A 6 0.07 -2.05 20.18
N PHE A 7 1.09 -2.53 19.48
CA PHE A 7 1.92 -1.73 18.56
C PHE A 7 1.36 -1.84 17.14
N ALA A 8 0.93 -0.72 16.55
CA ALA A 8 0.48 -0.64 15.16
C ALA A 8 1.65 -0.31 14.22
N VAL A 9 1.72 -1.03 13.11
CA VAL A 9 2.74 -0.90 12.07
C VAL A 9 2.06 -0.69 10.71
N ALA A 10 2.48 0.34 9.98
CA ALA A 10 1.86 0.81 8.73
C ALA A 10 2.27 -0.01 7.48
N VAL A 11 1.30 -0.24 6.59
CA VAL A 11 1.41 -1.11 5.41
C VAL A 11 0.75 -0.48 4.17
N TYR A 12 1.45 -0.36 3.03
CA TYR A 12 0.98 0.32 1.79
C TYR A 12 0.34 -0.65 0.77
N VAL A 13 -0.86 -0.34 0.24
CA VAL A 13 -1.52 -1.05 -0.89
C VAL A 13 -2.20 -0.02 -1.82
N GLU A 14 -1.84 0.03 -3.11
CA GLU A 14 -2.41 0.94 -4.14
C GLU A 14 -3.04 0.14 -5.33
N ARG A 15 -4.20 0.59 -5.89
CA ARG A 15 -4.63 0.27 -7.28
C ARG A 15 -5.08 1.50 -8.06
N GLY A 16 -4.33 1.84 -9.10
CA GLY A 16 -4.79 2.82 -10.08
C GLY A 16 -5.92 2.32 -10.99
N GLY A 17 -6.77 3.23 -11.43
CA GLY A 17 -7.75 3.03 -12.51
C GLY A 17 -7.14 3.28 -13.90
N GLY A 18 -7.53 2.45 -14.87
CA GLY A 18 -7.16 2.57 -16.30
C GLY A 18 -6.03 1.63 -16.72
N ARG A 19 -6.36 0.40 -17.15
CA ARG A 19 -5.42 -0.68 -17.54
C ARG A 19 -4.33 -0.99 -16.49
N ARG A 20 -4.69 -1.23 -15.23
CA ARG A 20 -3.71 -1.51 -14.16
C ARG A 20 -3.87 -2.89 -13.50
N ARG A 21 -2.84 -3.71 -13.69
CA ARG A 21 -2.51 -4.86 -12.81
C ARG A 21 -2.08 -4.31 -11.45
N PHE A 22 -2.51 -4.94 -10.35
CA PHE A 22 -1.87 -4.72 -9.06
C PHE A 22 -0.41 -5.19 -9.06
N PRO A 23 0.49 -4.48 -8.36
CA PRO A 23 1.75 -5.04 -7.88
C PRO A 23 1.49 -6.01 -6.74
N SER A 24 2.03 -7.22 -6.83
CA SER A 24 2.41 -7.96 -5.64
C SER A 24 3.78 -7.50 -5.15
N VAL A 25 3.87 -7.40 -3.82
CA VAL A 25 5.09 -7.37 -3.05
C VAL A 25 5.47 -8.83 -2.80
N PHE A 26 6.71 -9.23 -3.09
CA PHE A 26 7.24 -10.54 -2.72
C PHE A 26 7.74 -10.52 -1.27
N HIS A 27 7.44 -11.59 -0.53
CA HIS A 27 8.31 -12.13 0.51
C HIS A 27 8.64 -13.60 0.17
N ASP A 28 9.93 -13.92 0.16
CA ASP A 28 10.51 -15.25 0.02
C ASP A 28 10.65 -15.86 1.42
N PHE A 29 9.68 -16.68 1.83
CA PHE A 29 9.79 -17.58 2.99
C PHE A 29 8.92 -18.83 2.78
N THR A 30 9.49 -19.84 2.12
CA THR A 30 9.03 -21.24 2.23
C THR A 30 10.09 -22.09 2.95
N PRO A 31 9.72 -23.07 3.78
CA PRO A 31 10.63 -23.87 4.62
C PRO A 31 11.82 -24.49 3.86
N ASP A 32 11.64 -24.80 2.58
CA ASP A 32 12.63 -25.49 1.74
C ASP A 32 13.87 -24.63 1.44
N ASN A 33 13.80 -23.30 1.58
CA ASN A 33 14.93 -22.38 1.34
C ASN A 33 15.78 -22.09 2.59
N CYS A 34 15.35 -22.52 3.78
CA CYS A 34 16.16 -22.38 5.01
C CYS A 34 17.34 -23.36 5.04
N LEU A 35 17.25 -24.50 4.35
CA LEU A 35 18.30 -25.52 4.33
C LEU A 35 19.41 -25.22 3.31
N THR A 36 19.12 -24.46 2.26
CA THR A 36 20.09 -24.17 1.18
C THR A 36 21.03 -23.00 1.50
N ARG A 37 20.67 -22.08 2.41
CA ARG A 37 21.53 -20.94 2.80
C ARG A 37 22.54 -21.24 3.92
N LEU A 38 22.46 -22.41 4.56
CA LEU A 38 23.40 -22.81 5.63
C LEU A 38 24.54 -23.74 5.14
N ASN A 39 24.52 -24.15 3.87
CA ASN A 39 25.62 -24.93 3.28
C ASN A 39 26.55 -24.06 2.42
N ALA A 40 27.23 -23.13 3.07
CA ALA A 40 28.44 -22.51 2.55
C ALA A 40 29.47 -22.36 3.68
N GLY A 41 30.24 -23.42 3.92
CA GLY A 41 31.60 -23.38 4.45
C GLY A 41 31.84 -22.81 5.85
N ALA A 42 32.16 -23.71 6.79
CA ALA A 42 33.02 -23.51 7.96
C ALA A 42 32.51 -22.66 9.14
N VAL A 43 31.67 -23.26 9.99
CA VAL A 43 31.56 -22.85 11.41
C VAL A 43 31.54 -24.12 12.29
N ARG A 44 32.40 -24.15 13.32
CA ARG A 44 32.53 -25.26 14.27
C ARG A 44 31.82 -24.86 15.56
N ILE A 45 30.81 -25.62 15.99
CA ILE A 45 30.04 -25.37 17.22
C ILE A 45 30.81 -25.96 18.40
N VAL A 46 31.10 -25.15 19.43
CA VAL A 46 31.75 -25.60 20.67
C VAL A 46 30.83 -25.28 21.85
N GLY A 47 29.97 -26.24 22.22
CA GLY A 47 29.21 -26.25 23.48
C GLY A 47 27.88 -25.47 23.50
N THR A 48 26.87 -26.05 24.16
CA THR A 48 25.54 -25.45 24.38
C THR A 48 25.27 -25.30 25.87
N ALA A 49 25.16 -24.06 26.33
CA ALA A 49 24.58 -23.72 27.63
C ALA A 49 23.57 -22.59 27.40
N GLY A 50 22.27 -22.90 27.55
CA GLY A 50 21.14 -21.95 27.62
C GLY A 50 21.11 -20.79 26.62
N MET A 51 20.34 -20.93 25.53
CA MET A 51 19.87 -19.86 24.62
C MET A 51 20.84 -18.70 24.28
N VAL A 52 22.15 -18.96 24.22
CA VAL A 52 23.14 -18.03 23.67
C VAL A 52 24.11 -18.82 22.80
N GLN A 53 24.19 -18.50 21.51
CA GLN A 53 25.33 -18.88 20.69
C GLN A 53 26.34 -17.75 20.72
N VAL A 54 27.51 -18.02 21.30
CA VAL A 54 28.67 -17.11 21.23
C VAL A 54 29.41 -17.40 19.92
N VAL A 55 29.52 -16.40 19.05
CA VAL A 55 30.35 -16.47 17.84
C VAL A 55 31.63 -15.69 18.09
N GLU A 56 32.77 -16.38 18.11
CA GLU A 56 34.08 -15.75 18.25
C GLU A 56 34.74 -15.62 16.87
N ASN A 57 35.20 -14.42 16.50
CA ASN A 57 35.96 -14.19 15.28
C ASN A 57 37.47 -14.43 15.56
N PRO A 58 38.17 -15.35 14.88
CA PRO A 58 39.57 -15.67 15.18
C PRO A 58 40.61 -14.64 14.73
N ARG A 59 40.23 -13.41 14.36
CA ARG A 59 41.19 -12.35 14.00
C ARG A 59 40.87 -11.08 14.76
N GLY A 60 41.73 -10.75 15.72
CA GLY A 60 41.54 -9.67 16.68
C GLY A 60 41.43 -8.28 16.06
N SER A 61 40.35 -7.59 16.39
CA SER A 61 40.26 -6.15 16.65
C SER A 61 38.89 -5.87 17.26
N ARG A 62 38.86 -5.10 18.35
CA ARG A 62 37.74 -4.96 19.30
C ARG A 62 36.50 -4.29 18.68
N SER A 63 35.43 -5.07 18.50
CA SER A 63 34.03 -4.66 18.72
C SER A 63 33.10 -5.84 18.43
N SER A 64 32.61 -6.51 19.48
CA SER A 64 31.59 -7.57 19.38
C SER A 64 30.20 -6.93 19.22
N LEU A 65 29.53 -7.19 18.10
CA LEU A 65 28.12 -6.85 17.89
C LEU A 65 27.29 -8.11 18.23
N SER A 66 26.57 -8.08 19.35
CA SER A 66 25.61 -9.14 19.70
C SER A 66 24.29 -8.86 18.98
N ILE A 67 23.81 -9.80 18.17
CA ILE A 67 22.48 -9.75 17.55
C ILE A 67 21.64 -10.83 18.23
N GLU A 68 20.60 -10.42 18.95
CA GLU A 68 19.55 -11.31 19.46
C GLU A 68 18.45 -11.46 18.40
N VAL A 69 18.12 -12.70 18.03
CA VAL A 69 16.98 -13.02 17.17
C VAL A 69 16.07 -13.99 17.94
N PRO A 70 14.83 -13.62 18.30
CA PRO A 70 13.91 -14.54 18.92
C PRO A 70 13.32 -15.48 17.85
N MET A 71 13.59 -16.78 17.99
CA MET A 71 12.89 -17.83 17.24
C MET A 71 11.57 -18.18 17.92
N GLN A 72 10.43 -17.79 17.33
CA GLN A 72 9.14 -18.42 17.62
C GLN A 72 8.66 -19.15 16.36
N GLY A 73 8.51 -20.48 16.42
CA GLY A 73 7.92 -21.25 15.30
C GLY A 73 8.24 -22.74 15.15
N CYS A 74 8.98 -23.38 16.06
CA CYS A 74 9.22 -24.84 15.97
C CYS A 74 8.55 -25.60 17.13
N PRO A 75 7.84 -26.72 16.88
CA PRO A 75 7.25 -27.53 17.95
C PRO A 75 8.34 -28.28 18.74
N PRO A 76 8.19 -28.47 20.07
CA PRO A 76 9.26 -29.03 20.90
C PRO A 76 9.27 -30.57 20.86
N TRP A 77 10.45 -31.14 20.64
CA TRP A 77 10.75 -32.53 20.99
C TRP A 77 11.08 -32.64 22.48
N ARG A 78 10.49 -33.63 23.16
CA ARG A 78 10.75 -33.99 24.56
C ARG A 78 12.19 -34.49 24.74
N SER A 79 12.91 -33.98 25.73
CA SER A 79 14.01 -34.67 26.42
C SER A 79 14.33 -33.97 27.75
N ALA A 80 14.69 -34.78 28.74
CA ALA A 80 14.72 -34.49 30.17
C ALA A 80 15.72 -33.41 30.64
N MET A 81 15.32 -32.65 31.66
CA MET A 81 16.25 -31.86 32.49
C MET A 81 17.00 -32.75 33.47
N PRO A 82 18.24 -32.38 33.84
CA PRO A 82 18.70 -32.52 35.21
C PRO A 82 19.05 -31.16 35.83
N ASN A 83 18.28 -30.84 36.87
CA ASN A 83 18.69 -30.43 38.22
C ASN A 83 20.00 -29.64 38.46
N LYS A 84 19.80 -28.47 39.10
CA LYS A 84 20.57 -27.82 40.19
C LYS A 84 21.52 -26.64 39.87
N LEU A 85 21.07 -25.48 40.41
CA LEU A 85 21.77 -24.44 41.19
C LEU A 85 22.60 -23.36 40.46
N PRO A 86 22.89 -22.20 41.09
CA PRO A 86 22.29 -21.54 42.27
C PRO A 86 21.94 -20.04 42.06
N LYS A 87 21.16 -19.52 43.02
CA LYS A 87 20.66 -18.14 43.15
C LYS A 87 21.76 -17.18 43.65
N ARG A 88 21.95 -16.04 42.97
CA ARG A 88 22.39 -14.76 43.59
C ARG A 88 21.71 -13.58 42.86
N PRO A 89 21.24 -12.54 43.57
CA PRO A 89 20.46 -11.47 42.97
C PRO A 89 21.40 -10.41 42.38
N ILE A 90 21.28 -10.15 41.08
CA ILE A 90 21.83 -8.94 40.46
C ILE A 90 20.64 -8.01 40.24
N ILE A 91 20.59 -6.93 41.02
CA ILE A 91 19.69 -5.81 40.77
C ILE A 91 20.25 -5.09 39.54
N VAL A 92 19.61 -5.28 38.39
CA VAL A 92 19.87 -4.53 37.16
C VAL A 92 18.81 -3.43 37.05
N PHE A 93 19.26 -2.17 37.07
CA PHE A 93 18.45 -1.03 36.66
C PHE A 93 18.09 -1.19 35.18
N LEU A 94 16.83 -1.55 34.89
CA LEU A 94 16.28 -1.49 33.53
C LEU A 94 15.90 -0.05 33.21
N ALA A 95 16.85 0.70 32.63
CA ALA A 95 16.51 1.84 31.80
C ALA A 95 15.91 1.28 30.50
N GLY A 96 14.59 1.34 30.37
CA GLY A 96 13.86 0.88 29.18
C GLY A 96 14.19 1.73 27.96
N ILE A 97 15.16 1.29 27.17
CA ILE A 97 15.37 1.75 25.80
C ILE A 97 14.33 1.02 24.94
N PHE A 98 13.20 1.67 24.69
CA PHE A 98 12.24 1.25 23.66
C PHE A 98 12.85 1.49 22.28
N LEU A 99 13.54 0.48 21.73
CA LEU A 99 13.90 0.40 20.33
C LEU A 99 12.65 0.00 19.53
N GLY A 100 11.93 1.00 19.03
CA GLY A 100 10.86 0.80 18.04
C GLY A 100 11.45 0.27 16.73
N LEU A 101 11.22 -1.01 16.44
CA LEU A 101 11.46 -1.58 15.12
C LEU A 101 10.27 -1.18 14.20
N PRO A 102 10.52 -0.59 13.02
CA PRO A 102 9.48 -0.32 12.05
C PRO A 102 9.08 -1.65 11.40
N GLY A 103 7.89 -2.16 11.70
CA GLY A 103 7.40 -3.34 11.02
C GLY A 103 7.03 -3.05 9.55
N VAL A 104 6.85 -4.13 8.80
CA VAL A 104 6.71 -4.15 7.34
C VAL A 104 5.26 -4.24 6.90
N ALA A 105 5.06 -3.75 5.68
CA ALA A 105 3.83 -3.67 4.93
C ALA A 105 3.38 -5.01 4.28
N GLY A 106 2.36 -5.74 4.77
CA GLY A 106 1.82 -6.93 4.07
C GLY A 106 0.28 -7.09 4.02
N ALA A 107 -0.24 -7.54 2.87
CA ALA A 107 -1.45 -8.36 2.84
C ALA A 107 -1.09 -9.73 3.44
N VAL A 108 -1.92 -10.23 4.36
CA VAL A 108 -1.59 -11.45 5.10
C VAL A 108 -2.34 -12.60 4.44
N THR A 109 -1.58 -13.56 3.90
CA THR A 109 -2.17 -14.83 3.47
C THR A 109 -2.69 -15.54 4.70
N LEU A 110 -4.01 -15.70 4.77
CA LEU A 110 -4.69 -16.41 5.82
C LEU A 110 -5.21 -17.76 5.30
N THR A 111 -5.15 -18.75 6.17
CA THR A 111 -5.76 -20.07 5.98
C THR A 111 -6.91 -20.34 6.94
N SER A 112 -7.21 -19.37 7.81
CA SER A 112 -8.29 -19.39 8.79
C SER A 112 -8.68 -17.95 9.16
N LEU A 113 -9.94 -17.76 9.56
CA LEU A 113 -10.46 -16.51 10.11
C LEU A 113 -10.39 -16.45 11.64
N LYS A 114 -9.82 -17.47 12.29
CA LYS A 114 -9.68 -17.52 13.74
C LYS A 114 -8.87 -16.32 14.26
N GLY A 115 -9.40 -15.62 15.27
CA GLY A 115 -8.69 -14.51 15.92
C GLY A 115 -8.72 -13.19 15.15
N MET A 116 -9.58 -13.09 14.12
CA MET A 116 -9.79 -11.86 13.33
C MET A 116 -10.96 -11.00 13.84
N ASP A 117 -11.60 -11.37 14.96
CA ASP A 117 -12.82 -10.74 15.49
C ASP A 117 -14.00 -10.73 14.48
N LEU A 118 -14.12 -11.80 13.70
CA LEU A 118 -15.16 -11.98 12.67
C LEU A 118 -16.17 -13.08 13.02
N GLU A 119 -16.10 -13.66 14.21
CA GLU A 119 -16.98 -14.72 14.68
C GLU A 119 -18.45 -14.28 14.62
N GLY A 120 -18.74 -13.01 14.93
CA GLY A 120 -20.07 -12.42 14.81
C GLY A 120 -20.58 -12.27 13.37
N SER A 121 -19.72 -12.50 12.38
CA SER A 121 -20.02 -12.45 10.94
C SER A 121 -20.06 -13.83 10.30
N TYR A 122 -19.88 -14.91 11.08
CA TYR A 122 -19.99 -16.27 10.56
C TYR A 122 -21.44 -16.61 10.20
N GLY A 123 -21.61 -17.38 9.14
CA GLY A 123 -22.87 -17.90 8.67
C GLY A 123 -23.06 -17.82 7.16
N SER A 124 -24.28 -18.09 6.73
CA SER A 124 -24.68 -18.12 5.33
C SER A 124 -25.21 -16.77 4.86
N TYR A 125 -24.85 -16.36 3.66
CA TYR A 125 -25.20 -15.08 3.04
C TYR A 125 -25.82 -15.32 1.67
N ALA A 126 -26.86 -14.55 1.36
CA ALA A 126 -27.56 -14.62 0.08
C ALA A 126 -28.06 -13.23 -0.35
N PRO A 127 -28.40 -13.03 -1.64
CA PRO A 127 -29.06 -11.81 -2.09
C PRO A 127 -30.30 -11.53 -1.25
N ARG A 128 -30.38 -10.32 -0.68
CA ARG A 128 -31.49 -9.91 0.22
C ARG A 128 -31.66 -10.80 1.47
N GLY A 129 -30.68 -11.66 1.80
CA GLY A 129 -30.74 -12.57 2.95
C GLY A 129 -31.66 -13.77 2.75
N ASP A 130 -32.12 -14.02 1.52
CA ASP A 130 -33.03 -15.13 1.18
C ASP A 130 -32.24 -16.39 0.84
N CYS A 131 -32.05 -17.26 1.83
CA CYS A 131 -31.38 -18.55 1.67
C CYS A 131 -32.29 -19.68 1.16
N SER A 132 -33.55 -19.41 0.79
CA SER A 132 -34.48 -20.46 0.31
C SER A 132 -33.98 -21.19 -0.94
N ARG A 133 -33.12 -20.52 -1.73
CA ARG A 133 -32.49 -21.06 -2.95
C ARG A 133 -31.04 -21.49 -2.74
N GLY A 134 -30.60 -21.59 -1.49
CA GLY A 134 -29.21 -21.81 -1.11
C GLY A 134 -28.43 -20.52 -0.91
N ALA A 135 -27.40 -20.58 -0.07
CA ALA A 135 -26.51 -19.47 0.22
C ALA A 135 -25.49 -19.26 -0.91
N SER A 136 -25.23 -18.01 -1.28
CA SER A 136 -24.22 -17.62 -2.27
C SER A 136 -22.82 -17.54 -1.65
N LEU A 137 -22.75 -17.31 -0.34
CA LEU A 137 -21.52 -17.27 0.43
C LEU A 137 -21.78 -17.89 1.82
N GLU A 138 -20.82 -18.66 2.31
CA GLU A 138 -20.75 -19.08 3.70
C GLU A 138 -19.41 -18.61 4.28
N ILE A 139 -19.45 -18.00 5.46
CA ILE A 139 -18.27 -17.56 6.22
C ILE A 139 -18.19 -18.39 7.50
N ASN A 140 -17.05 -19.02 7.75
CA ASN A 140 -16.79 -19.74 9.00
C ASN A 140 -15.30 -19.66 9.35
N GLU A 141 -14.89 -20.26 10.48
CA GLU A 141 -13.49 -20.23 10.96
C GLU A 141 -12.47 -20.69 9.90
N THR A 142 -12.86 -21.57 8.96
CA THR A 142 -11.97 -22.09 7.91
C THR A 142 -11.87 -21.19 6.67
N GLY A 143 -12.64 -20.11 6.60
CA GLY A 143 -12.64 -19.18 5.47
C GLY A 143 -13.99 -19.06 4.78
N PHE A 144 -13.97 -19.05 3.45
CA PHE A 144 -15.13 -18.69 2.62
C PHE A 144 -15.54 -19.85 1.71
N THR A 145 -16.84 -20.10 1.60
CA THR A 145 -17.40 -21.01 0.58
C THR A 145 -18.37 -20.26 -0.30
N PHE A 146 -18.09 -20.22 -1.61
CA PHE A 146 -18.85 -19.46 -2.59
C PHE A 146 -19.69 -20.38 -3.45
N LYS A 147 -20.93 -19.98 -3.74
CA LYS A 147 -21.83 -20.71 -4.64
C LYS A 147 -22.43 -19.76 -5.66
N ALA A 148 -22.19 -20.04 -6.94
CA ALA A 148 -22.74 -19.30 -8.06
C ALA A 148 -22.73 -20.19 -9.30
N SER A 149 -23.70 -20.00 -10.21
CA SER A 149 -23.74 -20.73 -11.49
C SER A 149 -23.63 -22.26 -11.36
N GLY A 150 -24.22 -22.85 -10.32
CA GLY A 150 -24.16 -24.30 -10.06
C GLY A 150 -22.80 -24.82 -9.55
N GLN A 151 -21.81 -23.95 -9.39
CA GLN A 151 -20.49 -24.30 -8.86
C GLN A 151 -20.38 -23.92 -7.39
N THR A 152 -19.62 -24.72 -6.64
CA THR A 152 -19.23 -24.43 -5.26
C THR A 152 -17.71 -24.35 -5.19
N VAL A 153 -17.18 -23.23 -4.72
CA VAL A 153 -15.73 -23.00 -4.57
C VAL A 153 -15.45 -22.69 -3.11
N LYS A 154 -14.68 -23.57 -2.45
CA LYS A 154 -14.17 -23.31 -1.11
C LYS A 154 -12.82 -22.62 -1.21
N SER A 155 -12.72 -21.43 -0.62
CA SER A 155 -11.46 -20.71 -0.46
C SER A 155 -10.92 -20.92 0.96
N THR A 156 -9.93 -21.79 1.06
CA THR A 156 -9.17 -22.06 2.30
C THR A 156 -7.84 -21.32 2.34
N ARG A 157 -7.55 -20.51 1.32
CA ARG A 157 -6.41 -19.60 1.26
C ARG A 157 -6.90 -18.29 0.64
N PHE A 158 -6.79 -17.21 1.39
CA PHE A 158 -7.27 -15.89 1.01
C PHE A 158 -6.36 -14.82 1.61
N GLU A 159 -6.40 -13.61 1.07
CA GLU A 159 -5.54 -12.52 1.53
C GLU A 159 -6.37 -11.53 2.33
N TYR A 160 -5.91 -11.18 3.54
CA TYR A 160 -6.47 -10.09 4.31
C TYR A 160 -5.80 -8.77 3.95
N ALA A 161 -6.59 -7.78 3.56
CA ALA A 161 -6.14 -6.47 3.14
C ALA A 161 -6.14 -5.48 4.33
N ALA A 162 -5.25 -5.72 5.30
CA ALA A 162 -5.20 -5.04 6.59
C ALA A 162 -5.18 -3.49 6.54
N SER A 163 -4.68 -2.90 5.45
CA SER A 163 -4.59 -1.45 5.28
C SER A 163 -5.60 -0.87 4.29
N PHE A 164 -6.50 -1.68 3.75
CA PHE A 164 -7.47 -1.26 2.72
C PHE A 164 -8.42 -0.16 3.20
N LEU A 165 -8.76 -0.19 4.49
CA LEU A 165 -9.63 0.80 5.15
C LEU A 165 -8.82 1.88 5.90
N GLY A 166 -7.50 1.89 5.74
CA GLY A 166 -6.58 2.81 6.42
C GLY A 166 -5.79 2.14 7.56
N PRO A 167 -4.62 2.70 7.93
CA PRO A 167 -3.66 2.08 8.85
C PRO A 167 -4.04 2.17 10.34
N THR A 168 -5.12 2.88 10.67
CA THR A 168 -5.63 3.08 12.05
C THR A 168 -7.12 2.79 12.14
N TYR A 169 -7.60 1.95 11.22
CA TYR A 169 -8.99 1.57 11.15
C TYR A 169 -9.38 0.68 12.35
N GLU A 170 -10.36 1.14 13.14
CA GLU A 170 -10.89 0.46 14.34
C GLU A 170 -12.35 -0.02 14.15
N GLY A 171 -12.85 -0.04 12.91
CA GLY A 171 -14.20 -0.49 12.61
C GLY A 171 -14.35 -2.01 12.50
N VAL A 172 -15.56 -2.48 12.19
CA VAL A 172 -15.91 -3.91 12.14
C VAL A 172 -15.85 -4.50 10.73
N SER A 173 -15.58 -3.67 9.72
CA SER A 173 -15.41 -4.07 8.34
C SER A 173 -14.05 -4.73 8.13
N ALA A 174 -14.02 -5.80 7.35
CA ALA A 174 -12.78 -6.50 7.02
C ALA A 174 -12.75 -6.81 5.52
N VAL A 175 -11.62 -6.52 4.88
CA VAL A 175 -11.48 -6.65 3.43
C VAL A 175 -10.56 -7.80 3.08
N PHE A 176 -11.03 -8.63 2.15
CA PHE A 176 -10.34 -9.83 1.72
C PHE A 176 -10.25 -9.90 0.20
N PHE A 177 -9.18 -10.55 -0.28
CA PHE A 177 -9.14 -11.12 -1.61
C PHE A 177 -9.38 -12.62 -1.51
N PRO A 178 -10.60 -13.10 -1.81
CA PRO A 178 -10.99 -14.48 -1.55
C PRO A 178 -10.49 -15.48 -2.60
N PHE A 179 -9.95 -15.04 -3.75
CA PHE A 179 -9.50 -15.94 -4.82
C PHE A 179 -8.07 -15.61 -5.28
N PRO A 180 -7.06 -15.75 -4.41
CA PRO A 180 -5.68 -15.58 -4.82
C PRO A 180 -5.33 -16.63 -5.88
N VAL A 181 -4.82 -16.18 -7.02
CA VAL A 181 -4.34 -17.04 -8.11
C VAL A 181 -2.95 -17.57 -7.76
N ASN A 182 -2.11 -16.73 -7.16
CA ASN A 182 -0.81 -17.10 -6.62
C ASN A 182 -0.32 -16.03 -5.63
N ALA A 183 0.87 -16.21 -5.07
CA ALA A 183 1.49 -15.25 -4.14
C ALA A 183 1.64 -13.83 -4.72
N ASN A 184 1.55 -13.69 -6.05
CA ASN A 184 1.71 -12.44 -6.77
C ASN A 184 0.45 -11.90 -7.44
N ASP A 185 -0.66 -12.60 -7.27
CA ASP A 185 -1.93 -12.23 -7.87
C ASP A 185 -3.04 -12.64 -6.91
N PHE A 186 -3.55 -11.65 -6.18
CA PHE A 186 -4.58 -11.82 -5.17
C PHE A 186 -5.98 -12.05 -5.76
N GLY A 187 -6.11 -12.07 -7.10
CA GLY A 187 -7.38 -12.26 -7.78
C GLY A 187 -8.04 -10.96 -8.22
N ARG A 188 -9.30 -11.05 -8.63
CA ARG A 188 -10.06 -9.95 -9.25
C ARG A 188 -11.42 -9.72 -8.59
N VAL A 189 -11.60 -10.28 -7.40
CA VAL A 189 -12.79 -10.08 -6.58
C VAL A 189 -12.30 -9.54 -5.25
N ILE A 190 -12.93 -8.48 -4.78
CA ILE A 190 -12.75 -7.94 -3.44
C ILE A 190 -13.98 -8.32 -2.64
N LEU A 191 -13.78 -8.79 -1.41
CA LEU A 191 -14.83 -9.15 -0.48
C LEU A 191 -14.70 -8.26 0.75
N THR A 192 -15.70 -7.43 1.00
CA THR A 192 -15.82 -6.64 2.23
C THR A 192 -16.84 -7.30 3.14
N VAL A 193 -16.39 -7.86 4.26
CA VAL A 193 -17.26 -8.30 5.35
C VAL A 193 -17.66 -7.08 6.17
N ASN A 194 -18.92 -7.04 6.60
CA ASN A 194 -19.53 -5.95 7.33
C ASN A 194 -19.48 -4.60 6.61
N ASP A 195 -19.75 -4.61 5.31
CA ASP A 195 -19.70 -3.41 4.46
C ASP A 195 -20.51 -2.24 5.04
N ASP A 196 -20.00 -1.02 4.87
CA ASP A 196 -20.49 0.20 5.54
C ASP A 196 -20.59 0.09 7.08
N GLU A 197 -19.71 -0.66 7.73
CA GLU A 197 -19.76 -0.97 9.17
C GLU A 197 -21.02 -1.75 9.60
N LYS A 198 -21.75 -2.36 8.67
CA LYS A 198 -23.02 -3.05 8.96
C LYS A 198 -22.78 -4.54 9.09
N ARG A 199 -22.87 -5.05 10.32
CA ARG A 199 -22.77 -6.50 10.58
C ARG A 199 -23.78 -7.29 9.76
N GLY A 200 -23.32 -8.38 9.15
CA GLY A 200 -24.16 -9.24 8.32
C GLY A 200 -24.43 -8.70 6.92
N VAL A 201 -23.70 -7.69 6.46
CA VAL A 201 -23.68 -7.23 5.07
C VAL A 201 -22.33 -7.57 4.46
N VAL A 202 -22.33 -8.24 3.31
CA VAL A 202 -21.12 -8.55 2.55
C VAL A 202 -21.20 -7.94 1.17
N ARG A 203 -20.19 -7.15 0.82
CA ARG A 203 -20.01 -6.62 -0.53
C ARG A 203 -18.95 -7.42 -1.28
N LEU A 204 -19.25 -7.73 -2.54
CA LEU A 204 -18.39 -8.45 -3.47
C LEU A 204 -18.26 -7.56 -4.70
N GLU A 205 -17.05 -7.14 -4.99
CA GLU A 205 -16.78 -6.18 -6.05
C GLU A 205 -15.85 -6.79 -7.10
N ALA A 206 -16.16 -6.54 -8.37
CA ALA A 206 -15.28 -6.90 -9.46
C ALA A 206 -14.15 -5.87 -9.56
N ASP A 207 -12.92 -6.34 -9.42
CA ASP A 207 -11.73 -5.50 -9.55
C ASP A 207 -11.00 -5.81 -10.87
N VAL A 208 -11.71 -5.49 -11.95
CA VAL A 208 -11.31 -5.69 -13.34
C VAL A 208 -11.27 -4.36 -14.09
N ALA A 209 -10.32 -4.22 -15.01
CA ALA A 209 -10.21 -3.01 -15.83
C ALA A 209 -11.41 -2.86 -16.80
N PRO A 210 -11.75 -1.63 -17.24
CA PRO A 210 -12.76 -1.43 -18.28
C PRO A 210 -12.50 -2.30 -19.51
N GLY A 211 -13.49 -3.10 -19.91
CA GLY A 211 -13.41 -4.05 -21.03
C GLY A 211 -12.89 -5.45 -20.67
N GLN A 212 -12.41 -5.68 -19.45
CA GLN A 212 -12.14 -7.03 -18.94
C GLN A 212 -13.39 -7.61 -18.28
N ARG A 213 -13.55 -8.93 -18.38
CA ARG A 213 -14.63 -9.67 -17.76
C ARG A 213 -14.06 -10.66 -16.75
N LEU A 214 -14.76 -10.80 -15.63
CA LEU A 214 -14.55 -11.93 -14.72
C LEU A 214 -14.91 -13.23 -15.43
N ASP A 215 -14.34 -14.34 -14.96
CA ASP A 215 -14.85 -15.65 -15.35
C ASP A 215 -16.34 -15.78 -14.95
N PRO A 216 -17.12 -16.65 -15.61
CA PRO A 216 -18.56 -16.71 -15.42
C PRO A 216 -19.00 -16.95 -13.97
N PHE A 217 -18.21 -17.71 -13.20
CA PHE A 217 -18.48 -17.96 -11.79
C PHE A 217 -18.34 -16.69 -10.95
N LYS A 218 -17.19 -16.02 -11.04
CA LYS A 218 -16.93 -14.78 -10.29
C LYS A 218 -17.85 -13.64 -10.72
N SER A 219 -18.17 -13.56 -12.01
CA SER A 219 -19.14 -12.58 -12.52
C SER A 219 -20.53 -12.77 -11.94
N ALA A 220 -21.01 -14.02 -11.86
CA ALA A 220 -22.30 -14.34 -11.28
C ALA A 220 -22.32 -14.16 -9.75
N LEU A 221 -21.17 -14.33 -9.10
CA LEU A 221 -21.03 -14.08 -7.67
C LEU A 221 -21.08 -12.58 -7.35
N VAL A 222 -20.37 -11.73 -8.11
CA VAL A 222 -20.38 -10.28 -7.91
C VAL A 222 -21.75 -9.67 -8.22
N SER A 223 -22.46 -10.16 -9.25
CA SER A 223 -23.80 -9.65 -9.59
C SER A 223 -24.87 -9.91 -8.53
N GLN A 224 -24.60 -10.79 -7.58
CA GLN A 224 -25.46 -11.10 -6.44
C GLN A 224 -25.24 -10.16 -5.25
N SER A 225 -24.19 -9.33 -5.29
CA SER A 225 -23.86 -8.37 -4.24
C SER A 225 -24.84 -7.18 -4.18
N PRO A 226 -25.12 -6.59 -3.00
CA PRO A 226 -24.69 -7.02 -1.67
C PRO A 226 -25.41 -8.29 -1.20
N LEU A 227 -24.68 -9.13 -0.46
CA LEU A 227 -25.24 -10.30 0.21
C LEU A 227 -25.56 -9.95 1.66
N LEU A 228 -26.70 -10.43 2.16
CA LEU A 228 -27.09 -10.26 3.55
C LEU A 228 -27.06 -11.61 4.26
N LEU A 229 -26.72 -11.58 5.56
CA LEU A 229 -26.71 -12.76 6.41
C LEU A 229 -28.13 -13.36 6.47
N CYS A 230 -28.21 -14.65 6.21
CA CYS A 230 -29.47 -15.38 6.26
C CYS A 230 -29.93 -15.56 7.71
N LYS A 231 -31.25 -15.55 7.87
CA LYS A 231 -31.87 -15.69 9.19
C LYS A 231 -31.54 -17.06 9.78
N GLY A 232 -30.90 -17.07 10.95
CA GLY A 232 -30.60 -18.29 11.71
C GLY A 232 -29.37 -19.07 11.26
N SER A 233 -28.57 -18.56 10.32
CA SER A 233 -27.37 -19.25 9.84
C SER A 233 -26.04 -18.83 10.49
N GLY A 234 -26.05 -17.81 11.36
CA GLY A 234 -24.87 -17.41 12.15
C GLY A 234 -24.97 -17.87 13.62
N PRO A 235 -23.88 -17.76 14.41
CA PRO A 235 -23.90 -18.16 15.82
C PRO A 235 -25.07 -17.47 16.53
N ALA A 236 -25.92 -18.30 17.13
CA ALA A 236 -27.29 -17.98 17.49
C ALA A 236 -27.43 -16.74 18.40
N SER A 237 -28.46 -15.93 18.12
CA SER A 237 -29.19 -15.16 19.13
C SER A 237 -28.38 -14.17 19.98
N ALA A 238 -27.79 -13.16 19.33
CA ALA A 238 -27.74 -11.81 19.89
C ALA A 238 -28.09 -10.78 18.80
N ALA A 239 -29.10 -11.07 17.99
CA ALA A 239 -30.03 -10.00 17.63
C ALA A 239 -30.67 -9.59 18.95
N SER A 240 -30.03 -8.66 19.65
CA SER A 240 -30.63 -8.01 20.80
C SER A 240 -32.00 -7.54 20.35
N LYS A 241 -33.05 -8.08 20.97
CA LYS A 241 -34.31 -7.36 21.19
C LYS A 241 -34.04 -6.15 22.11
N ALA A 242 -33.03 -5.35 21.80
CA ALA A 242 -33.21 -3.93 21.98
C ALA A 242 -34.31 -3.58 20.97
N PRO A 243 -35.32 -2.78 21.35
CA PRO A 243 -36.07 -2.06 20.33
C PRO A 243 -35.04 -1.51 19.32
N LEU A 244 -35.40 -1.41 18.04
CA LEU A 244 -34.92 -0.24 17.32
C LEU A 244 -35.38 0.94 18.19
N GLN A 245 -34.54 1.38 19.13
CA GLN A 245 -34.47 2.78 19.41
C GLN A 245 -34.25 3.35 18.02
N ALA A 246 -35.26 4.03 17.50
CA ALA A 246 -35.04 5.01 16.46
C ALA A 246 -33.72 5.65 16.83
N ARG A 247 -32.70 5.56 15.94
CA ARG A 247 -31.41 6.23 16.14
C ARG A 247 -31.76 7.55 16.84
N PRO A 248 -31.30 7.82 18.07
CA PRO A 248 -31.32 9.21 18.50
C PRO A 248 -30.65 9.93 17.34
N VAL A 249 -31.31 10.96 16.79
CA VAL A 249 -30.76 11.76 15.70
C VAL A 249 -29.34 12.09 16.15
N LEU A 250 -28.36 11.37 15.61
CA LEU A 250 -26.99 11.44 16.10
C LEU A 250 -26.60 12.90 15.88
N GLY A 251 -26.13 13.54 16.95
CA GLY A 251 -25.72 14.94 16.89
C GLY A 251 -24.77 15.13 15.71
N LYS A 252 -24.81 16.32 15.10
CA LYS A 252 -23.89 16.62 14.00
C LYS A 252 -22.43 16.49 14.50
N PRO A 253 -21.49 16.08 13.64
CA PRO A 253 -20.06 16.15 13.93
C PRO A 253 -19.69 17.54 14.41
N THR A 254 -18.67 17.64 15.27
CA THR A 254 -18.27 18.94 15.84
C THR A 254 -17.52 19.75 14.77
N PRO A 255 -18.00 20.96 14.37
CA PRO A 255 -17.26 21.81 13.45
C PRO A 255 -15.87 22.14 13.99
N LEU A 256 -14.85 21.91 13.18
CA LEU A 256 -13.48 22.19 13.56
C LEU A 256 -13.27 23.70 13.56
N ALA A 257 -12.72 24.21 14.67
CA ALA A 257 -12.46 25.61 14.89
C ALA A 257 -11.05 25.83 15.45
N TRP A 258 -10.49 27.00 15.23
CA TRP A 258 -9.15 27.35 15.72
C TRP A 258 -8.99 27.15 17.23
N THR A 259 -10.07 27.29 17.99
CA THR A 259 -10.11 27.15 19.46
C THR A 259 -10.22 25.72 19.96
N ASN A 260 -10.66 24.76 19.13
CA ASN A 260 -10.91 23.37 19.54
C ASN A 260 -9.95 22.35 18.90
N LEU A 261 -8.89 22.81 18.22
CA LEU A 261 -7.89 21.94 17.57
C LEU A 261 -7.22 20.99 18.57
N ALA A 262 -6.81 21.49 19.74
CA ALA A 262 -6.13 20.67 20.74
C ALA A 262 -7.00 19.53 21.30
N SER A 263 -8.29 19.78 21.52
CA SER A 263 -9.25 18.78 21.99
C SER A 263 -9.75 17.83 20.89
N SER A 264 -9.33 18.06 19.65
CA SER A 264 -9.79 17.32 18.48
C SER A 264 -8.72 16.37 17.92
N ILE A 265 -7.55 16.29 18.56
CA ILE A 265 -6.47 15.38 18.17
C ILE A 265 -6.98 13.93 18.21
N GLY A 266 -6.62 13.15 17.19
CA GLY A 266 -7.04 11.76 17.01
C GLY A 266 -8.45 11.58 16.44
N LYS A 267 -9.28 12.63 16.40
CA LYS A 267 -10.62 12.55 15.81
C LYS A 267 -10.55 12.59 14.29
N PHE A 268 -11.46 11.87 13.65
CA PHE A 268 -11.56 11.73 12.19
C PHE A 268 -12.64 12.64 11.62
N GLN A 269 -12.48 13.04 10.36
CA GLN A 269 -13.58 13.63 9.59
C GLN A 269 -14.76 12.67 9.58
N SER A 270 -15.95 13.16 9.90
CA SER A 270 -17.18 12.41 9.77
C SER A 270 -18.33 13.31 9.38
N ASP A 271 -19.29 12.77 8.65
CA ASP A 271 -20.52 13.48 8.28
C ASP A 271 -21.69 13.14 9.23
N SER A 272 -21.52 12.11 10.08
CA SER A 272 -22.62 11.57 10.89
C SER A 272 -22.23 11.12 12.30
N ASP A 273 -20.94 11.02 12.62
CA ASP A 273 -20.48 10.66 13.97
C ASP A 273 -20.38 11.92 14.86
N PRO A 274 -21.16 12.03 15.95
CA PRO A 274 -21.07 13.16 16.89
C PRO A 274 -19.71 13.23 17.60
N ASN A 275 -18.97 12.12 17.68
CA ASN A 275 -17.62 12.10 18.25
C ASN A 275 -16.55 12.51 17.24
N GLY A 276 -16.91 12.58 15.95
CA GLY A 276 -16.05 13.04 14.86
C GLY A 276 -15.94 14.56 14.77
N ILE A 277 -15.13 15.00 13.81
CA ILE A 277 -14.96 16.41 13.45
C ILE A 277 -15.55 16.70 12.08
N ASP A 278 -16.03 17.93 11.89
CA ASP A 278 -16.38 18.47 10.58
C ASP A 278 -15.32 19.51 10.17
N LEU A 279 -14.41 19.07 9.31
CA LEU A 279 -13.33 19.84 8.71
C LEU A 279 -13.76 20.59 7.45
N LEU A 280 -14.69 20.03 6.66
CA LEU A 280 -14.91 20.43 5.26
C LEU A 280 -16.23 21.17 5.03
N THR A 281 -17.24 20.95 5.87
CA THR A 281 -18.59 21.43 5.62
C THR A 281 -18.86 22.72 6.39
N SER A 282 -18.63 22.74 7.70
CA SER A 282 -19.05 23.85 8.58
C SER A 282 -17.91 24.38 9.45
N GLY A 283 -18.01 25.66 9.82
CA GLY A 283 -17.11 26.29 10.77
C GLY A 283 -15.95 27.06 10.12
N PRO A 284 -15.17 27.79 10.93
CA PRO A 284 -14.20 28.76 10.42
C PRO A 284 -13.03 28.12 9.66
N ILE A 285 -12.71 26.85 9.95
CA ILE A 285 -11.67 26.12 9.21
C ILE A 285 -12.21 25.64 7.85
N ALA A 286 -13.44 25.11 7.80
CA ALA A 286 -14.10 24.77 6.54
C ALA A 286 -14.23 25.99 5.62
N ASP A 287 -14.58 27.15 6.16
CA ASP A 287 -14.65 28.41 5.41
C ASP A 287 -13.27 28.84 4.90
N ALA A 288 -12.22 28.70 5.72
CA ALA A 288 -10.86 28.96 5.30
C ALA A 288 -10.41 28.02 4.16
N ILE A 289 -10.71 26.72 4.25
CA ILE A 289 -10.43 25.74 3.18
C ILE A 289 -11.17 26.14 1.89
N ARG A 290 -12.48 26.43 1.98
CA ARG A 290 -13.33 26.79 0.84
C ARG A 290 -12.85 28.06 0.15
N SER A 291 -12.41 29.06 0.93
CA SER A 291 -11.83 30.30 0.39
C SER A 291 -10.55 30.08 -0.43
N ARG A 292 -9.81 28.99 -0.16
CA ARG A 292 -8.56 28.65 -0.86
C ARG A 292 -8.76 27.75 -2.07
N LEU A 293 -9.65 26.75 -1.97
CA LEU A 293 -9.86 25.77 -3.04
C LEU A 293 -10.97 26.13 -4.03
N GLY A 294 -11.93 26.95 -3.61
CA GLY A 294 -13.13 27.21 -4.41
C GLY A 294 -13.82 25.92 -4.83
N ARG A 295 -13.92 25.69 -6.15
CA ARG A 295 -14.60 24.52 -6.74
C ARG A 295 -13.92 23.17 -6.48
N LYS A 296 -12.69 23.15 -5.97
CA LYS A 296 -11.96 21.90 -5.69
C LYS A 296 -12.25 21.29 -4.32
N ILE A 297 -13.26 21.80 -3.60
CA ILE A 297 -13.63 21.27 -2.29
C ILE A 297 -14.11 19.82 -2.37
N ASP A 298 -14.89 19.46 -3.40
CA ASP A 298 -15.40 18.10 -3.59
C ASP A 298 -14.28 17.11 -3.90
N LEU A 299 -13.28 17.56 -4.66
CA LEU A 299 -12.08 16.79 -4.94
C LEU A 299 -11.22 16.61 -3.68
N LEU A 300 -11.08 17.66 -2.84
CA LEU A 300 -10.42 17.51 -1.54
C LEU A 300 -11.14 16.48 -0.67
N ALA A 301 -12.47 16.54 -0.60
CA ALA A 301 -13.26 15.57 0.15
C ALA A 301 -13.04 14.13 -0.35
N SER A 302 -13.08 13.93 -1.68
CA SER A 302 -12.76 12.65 -2.31
C SER A 302 -11.34 12.18 -1.96
N ASN A 303 -10.35 13.07 -2.06
CA ASN A 303 -8.94 12.75 -1.80
C ASN A 303 -8.62 12.64 -0.31
N LEU A 304 -9.58 12.91 0.58
CA LEU A 304 -9.53 12.65 2.01
C LEU A 304 -10.53 11.56 2.43
N SER A 305 -11.03 10.71 1.52
CA SER A 305 -12.01 9.68 1.90
C SER A 305 -11.48 8.67 2.92
N ALA A 306 -10.22 8.25 2.78
CA ALA A 306 -9.49 7.43 3.74
C ALA A 306 -8.57 8.34 4.58
N ILE A 307 -9.18 9.10 5.50
CA ILE A 307 -8.52 10.16 6.28
C ILE A 307 -7.82 9.63 7.53
N SER A 308 -6.72 10.28 7.91
CA SER A 308 -6.13 10.14 9.24
C SER A 308 -6.96 10.88 10.30
N GLY A 309 -6.80 10.51 11.57
CA GLY A 309 -7.19 11.38 12.68
C GLY A 309 -6.38 12.69 12.65
N LEU A 310 -6.90 13.75 13.28
CA LEU A 310 -6.19 15.03 13.38
C LEU A 310 -4.90 14.85 14.18
N GLN A 311 -3.76 15.17 13.58
CA GLN A 311 -2.45 15.08 14.21
C GLN A 311 -1.91 16.44 14.63
N ARG A 312 -0.83 16.47 15.41
CA ARG A 312 -0.22 17.71 15.93
C ARG A 312 1.31 17.62 16.07
N GLN A 313 1.98 18.73 15.76
CA GLN A 313 3.39 19.00 16.04
C GLN A 313 3.55 20.49 16.35
N GLY A 314 3.82 20.84 17.61
CA GLY A 314 3.89 22.24 18.04
C GLY A 314 2.54 22.97 17.87
N SER A 315 2.52 24.06 17.10
CA SER A 315 1.30 24.81 16.75
C SER A 315 0.64 24.35 15.44
N LEU A 316 1.21 23.34 14.78
CA LEU A 316 0.71 22.80 13.53
C LEU A 316 -0.18 21.58 13.79
N TYR A 317 -1.28 21.52 13.05
CA TYR A 317 -2.22 20.42 13.04
C TYR A 317 -2.44 19.97 11.60
N TRP A 318 -2.65 18.68 11.37
CA TRP A 318 -2.92 18.21 10.01
C TRP A 318 -3.75 16.96 9.96
N VAL A 319 -4.32 16.73 8.79
CA VAL A 319 -4.85 15.46 8.34
C VAL A 319 -4.21 15.11 7.01
N THR A 320 -4.07 13.81 6.75
CA THR A 320 -3.75 13.29 5.43
C THR A 320 -4.85 12.33 5.01
N GLY A 321 -4.97 12.07 3.72
CA GLY A 321 -5.88 11.06 3.24
C GLY A 321 -5.66 10.73 1.78
N ASN A 322 -6.36 9.69 1.33
CA ASN A 322 -6.35 9.25 -0.05
C ASN A 322 -7.78 9.13 -0.56
N ALA A 323 -7.96 9.24 -1.88
CA ALA A 323 -9.15 8.70 -2.52
C ALA A 323 -9.08 7.15 -2.51
N PRO A 324 -10.22 6.45 -2.50
CA PRO A 324 -10.23 5.00 -2.33
C PRO A 324 -9.41 4.33 -3.43
N HIS A 325 -8.44 3.51 -3.02
CA HIS A 325 -7.51 2.77 -3.89
C HIS A 325 -6.54 3.62 -4.72
N GLN A 326 -6.66 4.95 -4.71
CA GLN A 326 -5.82 5.87 -5.50
C GLN A 326 -4.71 6.53 -4.65
N GLY A 327 -4.21 5.85 -3.62
CA GLY A 327 -3.01 6.29 -2.89
C GLY A 327 -1.87 6.64 -3.86
N GLY A 328 -1.08 7.66 -3.51
CA GLY A 328 0.04 8.14 -4.33
C GLY A 328 -0.35 8.90 -5.61
N VAL A 329 -1.63 8.86 -6.03
CA VAL A 329 -2.12 9.49 -7.27
C VAL A 329 -3.20 10.54 -6.98
N GLU A 330 -4.20 10.18 -6.19
CA GLU A 330 -5.30 11.04 -5.74
C GLU A 330 -5.31 11.02 -4.21
N GLN A 331 -4.63 12.00 -3.63
CA GLN A 331 -4.42 12.10 -2.19
C GLN A 331 -4.33 13.57 -1.78
N ALA A 332 -4.40 13.83 -0.48
CA ALA A 332 -4.33 15.18 0.03
C ALA A 332 -3.73 15.25 1.43
N TYR A 333 -3.25 16.45 1.77
CA TYR A 333 -3.07 16.86 3.16
C TYR A 333 -3.72 18.22 3.38
N VAL A 334 -4.22 18.44 4.60
CA VAL A 334 -4.64 19.76 5.09
C VAL A 334 -3.78 20.07 6.31
N LEU A 335 -3.03 21.16 6.23
CA LEU A 335 -2.14 21.65 7.27
C LEU A 335 -2.69 22.96 7.82
N LEU A 336 -2.79 23.04 9.14
CA LEU A 336 -3.39 24.13 9.89
C LEU A 336 -2.34 24.71 10.84
N ASP A 337 -2.19 26.03 10.84
CA ASP A 337 -1.40 26.75 11.84
C ASP A 337 -2.35 27.50 12.77
N ALA A 338 -2.43 27.05 14.03
CA ALA A 338 -3.33 27.63 15.02
C ALA A 338 -3.00 29.09 15.36
N ASN A 339 -1.71 29.47 15.34
CA ASN A 339 -1.25 30.81 15.68
C ASN A 339 -1.58 31.79 14.56
N ARG A 340 -1.32 31.38 13.32
CA ARG A 340 -1.57 32.22 12.13
C ARG A 340 -3.02 32.15 11.66
N ARG A 341 -3.82 31.23 12.21
CA ARG A 341 -5.17 30.86 11.73
C ARG A 341 -5.16 30.65 10.22
N ALA A 342 -4.17 29.90 9.76
CA ALA A 342 -3.86 29.73 8.36
C ALA A 342 -4.00 28.26 7.95
N VAL A 343 -4.41 28.06 6.70
CA VAL A 343 -4.61 26.74 6.09
C VAL A 343 -3.71 26.63 4.87
N GLN A 344 -2.97 25.53 4.78
CA GLN A 344 -2.29 25.08 3.56
C GLN A 344 -2.85 23.72 3.16
N ILE A 345 -3.11 23.53 1.86
CA ILE A 345 -3.62 22.27 1.33
C ILE A 345 -2.66 21.77 0.26
N GLY A 346 -2.21 20.54 0.38
CA GLY A 346 -1.60 19.82 -0.73
C GLY A 346 -2.64 18.91 -1.36
N LEU A 347 -2.88 19.06 -2.65
CA LEU A 347 -3.82 18.25 -3.40
C LEU A 347 -3.08 17.58 -4.55
N TRP A 348 -3.07 16.24 -4.55
CA TRP A 348 -2.59 15.47 -5.69
C TRP A 348 -3.76 15.19 -6.62
N GLU A 349 -3.59 15.59 -7.88
CA GLU A 349 -4.51 15.28 -8.98
C GLU A 349 -3.74 14.52 -10.02
N LYS A 350 -4.18 13.31 -10.36
CA LYS A 350 -3.54 12.45 -11.35
C LYS A 350 -2.04 12.28 -11.09
N GLY A 351 -1.64 12.20 -9.82
CA GLY A 351 -0.25 12.07 -9.40
C GLY A 351 0.59 13.32 -9.62
N LYS A 352 0.00 14.52 -9.62
CA LYS A 352 0.71 15.79 -9.56
C LYS A 352 0.25 16.61 -8.37
N LEU A 353 1.20 17.06 -7.54
CA LEU A 353 0.91 17.92 -6.40
C LEU A 353 0.60 19.36 -6.85
N THR A 354 -0.43 19.96 -6.27
CA THR A 354 -0.62 21.41 -6.21
C THR A 354 -0.70 21.84 -4.74
N VAL A 355 0.10 22.82 -4.34
CA VAL A 355 0.08 23.38 -2.97
C VAL A 355 -0.68 24.71 -2.95
N TYR A 356 -1.82 24.72 -2.28
CA TYR A 356 -2.61 25.92 -2.00
C TYR A 356 -2.16 26.49 -0.65
N ALA A 357 -1.18 27.40 -0.70
CA ALA A 357 -0.63 28.05 0.49
C ALA A 357 -1.50 29.23 0.96
N PRO A 358 -1.46 29.60 2.26
CA PRO A 358 -2.11 30.81 2.75
C PRO A 358 -1.43 32.07 2.23
N GLN A 359 -2.11 33.22 2.40
CA GLN A 359 -1.48 34.53 2.18
C GLN A 359 -0.29 34.69 3.13
N GLY A 360 0.88 35.06 2.58
CA GLY A 360 2.14 35.11 3.33
C GLY A 360 3.01 33.85 3.19
N GLY A 361 2.71 32.96 2.25
CA GLY A 361 3.58 31.86 1.85
C GLY A 361 3.29 30.52 2.53
N ARG A 362 4.14 29.52 2.24
CA ARG A 362 3.96 28.16 2.75
C ARG A 362 4.12 28.10 4.28
N LEU A 363 3.34 27.23 4.91
CA LEU A 363 3.49 26.90 6.32
C LEU A 363 4.72 25.98 6.52
N PRO A 364 5.33 25.98 7.73
CA PRO A 364 6.35 25.00 8.06
C PRO A 364 5.77 23.58 7.96
N VAL A 365 6.57 22.64 7.46
CA VAL A 365 6.11 21.28 7.15
C VAL A 365 6.47 20.33 8.30
N PRO A 366 5.48 19.69 8.96
CA PRO A 366 5.73 18.64 9.95
C PRO A 366 6.48 17.44 9.36
N GLN A 367 7.16 16.64 10.19
CA GLN A 367 7.98 15.52 9.72
C GLN A 367 7.17 14.49 8.91
N ASP A 368 5.94 14.20 9.33
CA ASP A 368 5.05 13.25 8.66
C ASP A 368 4.63 13.75 7.27
N ILE A 369 4.33 15.05 7.15
CA ILE A 369 4.03 15.66 5.85
C ILE A 369 5.28 15.72 4.98
N ALA A 370 6.46 15.97 5.54
CA ALA A 370 7.72 15.94 4.79
C ALA A 370 7.99 14.54 4.22
N ARG A 371 7.68 13.48 4.99
CA ARG A 371 7.77 12.09 4.52
C ARG A 371 6.74 11.81 3.42
N LEU A 372 5.49 12.23 3.60
CA LEU A 372 4.46 12.12 2.56
C LEU A 372 4.92 12.78 1.25
N LEU A 373 5.40 14.02 1.32
CA LEU A 373 5.92 14.76 0.17
C LEU A 373 7.13 14.06 -0.48
N MET A 374 8.01 13.46 0.33
CA MET A 374 9.16 12.71 -0.16
C MET A 374 8.76 11.41 -0.86
N ASP A 375 7.72 10.74 -0.39
CA ASP A 375 7.26 9.45 -0.95
C ASP A 375 6.25 9.61 -2.09
N SER A 376 5.79 10.83 -2.37
CA SER A 376 4.75 11.15 -3.35
C SER A 376 5.27 11.96 -4.55
N PRO A 377 4.51 12.00 -5.66
CA PRO A 377 4.87 12.82 -6.81
C PRO A 377 4.97 14.32 -6.47
N PRO A 378 6.03 15.02 -6.90
CA PRO A 378 6.22 16.45 -6.61
C PRO A 378 5.32 17.39 -7.47
N GLU A 379 5.45 18.70 -7.26
CA GLU A 379 4.73 19.73 -8.03
C GLU A 379 5.19 19.84 -9.50
N ASP A 380 6.42 19.43 -9.79
CA ASP A 380 6.95 19.35 -11.16
C ASP A 380 6.69 17.97 -11.82
N ALA A 381 5.94 17.08 -11.17
CA ALA A 381 5.57 15.79 -11.75
C ALA A 381 4.67 15.96 -12.97
N VAL A 382 4.79 15.01 -13.90
CA VAL A 382 3.88 14.89 -15.04
C VAL A 382 2.60 14.17 -14.57
N PRO A 383 1.41 14.74 -14.78
CA PRO A 383 0.17 14.10 -14.40
C PRO A 383 -0.18 12.96 -15.37
N LEU A 384 -0.94 11.98 -14.90
CA LEU A 384 -1.47 10.91 -15.74
C LEU A 384 -2.39 11.48 -16.84
N PRO A 385 -2.42 10.87 -18.05
CA PRO A 385 -1.75 9.61 -18.44
C PRO A 385 -0.30 9.76 -18.96
N GLY A 386 0.34 10.92 -18.78
CA GLY A 386 1.70 11.19 -19.26
C GLY A 386 1.78 11.73 -20.69
N THR A 387 3.01 11.85 -21.19
CA THR A 387 3.33 12.35 -22.54
C THR A 387 3.62 11.21 -23.51
N ALA A 388 3.34 11.43 -24.81
CA ALA A 388 3.70 10.46 -25.84
C ALA A 388 5.23 10.44 -26.04
N TRP A 389 5.76 9.31 -26.52
CA TRP A 389 7.16 9.22 -26.89
C TRP A 389 7.47 10.15 -28.06
N GLU A 390 8.60 10.84 -27.96
CA GLU A 390 9.08 11.76 -28.99
C GLU A 390 10.51 11.46 -29.39
N VAL A 391 10.91 12.00 -30.54
CA VAL A 391 12.29 11.96 -31.02
C VAL A 391 12.95 13.27 -30.64
N VAL A 392 13.96 13.20 -29.78
CA VAL A 392 14.74 14.36 -29.36
C VAL A 392 16.04 14.39 -30.15
N PRO A 393 16.28 15.42 -30.98
CA PRO A 393 17.56 15.58 -31.69
C PRO A 393 18.68 15.91 -30.68
N VAL A 394 19.85 15.32 -30.91
CA VAL A 394 21.05 15.58 -30.10
C VAL A 394 22.17 16.06 -31.01
N GLN A 395 22.71 17.25 -30.74
CA GLN A 395 23.75 17.82 -31.58
C GLN A 395 24.99 16.92 -31.60
N GLY A 396 25.42 16.54 -32.81
CA GLY A 396 26.60 15.69 -33.01
C GLY A 396 26.42 14.21 -32.61
N ARG A 397 25.19 13.74 -32.33
CA ARG A 397 24.90 12.34 -31.99
C ARG A 397 23.62 11.85 -32.68
N ALA A 398 23.38 10.54 -32.63
CA ALA A 398 22.09 9.97 -33.02
C ALA A 398 20.97 10.54 -32.11
N PRO A 399 19.76 10.76 -32.63
CA PRO A 399 18.64 11.21 -31.82
C PRO A 399 18.27 10.16 -30.78
N MET A 400 17.56 10.60 -29.73
CA MET A 400 17.05 9.73 -28.67
C MET A 400 15.53 9.66 -28.70
N ALA A 401 14.98 8.49 -28.37
CA ALA A 401 13.56 8.32 -28.10
C ALA A 401 13.32 8.67 -26.64
N TYR A 402 12.44 9.61 -26.35
CA TYR A 402 12.22 10.17 -25.02
C TYR A 402 10.77 9.98 -24.56
N VAL A 403 10.59 9.78 -23.26
CA VAL A 403 9.26 9.79 -22.63
C VAL A 403 9.36 10.29 -21.18
N ASP A 404 8.41 11.13 -20.76
CA ASP A 404 8.25 11.46 -19.35
C ASP A 404 7.59 10.33 -18.58
N VAL A 405 7.90 10.23 -17.29
CA VAL A 405 7.19 9.34 -16.38
C VAL A 405 6.12 10.12 -15.63
N ALA A 406 4.88 9.64 -15.75
CA ALA A 406 3.73 10.21 -15.10
C ALA A 406 3.52 9.65 -13.69
N ALA A 407 2.98 10.50 -12.81
CA ALA A 407 2.69 10.19 -11.40
C ALA A 407 3.88 9.58 -10.65
N SER A 408 5.10 10.06 -10.93
CA SER A 408 6.28 9.49 -10.29
C SER A 408 6.79 10.31 -9.11
N PRO A 409 7.06 9.66 -7.96
CA PRO A 409 7.78 10.29 -6.86
C PRO A 409 9.27 10.44 -7.14
N ASN A 410 9.87 9.65 -8.04
CA ASN A 410 11.32 9.62 -8.25
C ASN A 410 11.76 9.78 -9.71
N ILE A 411 11.09 9.16 -10.67
CA ILE A 411 11.53 9.10 -12.06
C ILE A 411 10.99 10.31 -12.84
N LYS A 412 11.88 11.05 -13.51
CA LYS A 412 11.48 12.11 -14.43
C LYS A 412 11.18 11.57 -15.82
N SER A 413 12.11 10.79 -16.38
CA SER A 413 12.02 10.38 -17.78
C SER A 413 12.90 9.18 -18.11
N PHE A 414 12.63 8.60 -19.27
CA PHE A 414 13.50 7.64 -19.93
C PHE A 414 13.94 8.15 -21.31
N SER A 415 15.19 7.85 -21.68
CA SER A 415 15.72 8.06 -23.02
C SER A 415 16.33 6.77 -23.56
N LEU A 416 15.94 6.35 -24.76
CA LEU A 416 16.51 5.20 -25.46
C LEU A 416 17.27 5.69 -26.70
N PHE A 417 18.52 5.25 -26.86
CA PHE A 417 19.42 5.74 -27.91
C PHE A 417 20.49 4.71 -28.27
N CYS A 418 21.24 4.97 -29.32
CA CYS A 418 22.42 4.19 -29.69
C CYS A 418 23.70 4.87 -29.22
N GLU A 419 24.58 4.12 -28.57
CA GLU A 419 25.95 4.54 -28.26
C GLU A 419 26.94 3.47 -28.73
N GLY A 420 27.85 3.82 -29.64
CA GLY A 420 28.85 2.88 -30.16
C GLY A 420 28.24 1.58 -30.71
N ASN A 421 27.13 1.68 -31.46
CA ASN A 421 26.34 0.56 -31.98
C ASN A 421 25.66 -0.34 -30.92
N ARG A 422 25.56 0.11 -29.66
CA ARG A 422 24.85 -0.59 -28.60
C ARG A 422 23.55 0.14 -28.27
N PRO A 423 22.44 -0.58 -28.08
CA PRO A 423 21.20 0.01 -27.61
C PRO A 423 21.31 0.33 -26.12
N MET A 424 21.09 1.58 -25.76
CA MET A 424 21.21 2.08 -24.40
C MET A 424 19.89 2.65 -23.91
N MET A 425 19.68 2.56 -22.59
CA MET A 425 18.62 3.25 -21.86
C MET A 425 19.28 4.19 -20.85
N ALA A 426 18.77 5.41 -20.76
CA ALA A 426 19.02 6.31 -19.66
C ALA A 426 17.73 6.58 -18.88
N MET A 427 17.86 6.70 -17.57
CA MET A 427 16.81 7.10 -16.64
C MET A 427 17.27 8.32 -15.86
N LEU A 428 16.40 9.33 -15.79
CA LEU A 428 16.63 10.53 -15.00
C LEU A 428 15.72 10.51 -13.77
N LEU A 429 16.28 10.81 -12.60
CA LEU A 429 15.56 10.93 -11.33
C LEU A 429 15.45 12.40 -10.89
N ASN A 430 14.37 12.74 -10.19
CA ASN A 430 14.15 14.06 -9.62
C ASN A 430 14.96 14.31 -8.34
N LYS A 431 15.40 13.24 -7.67
CA LYS A 431 16.24 13.27 -6.47
C LYS A 431 17.23 12.09 -6.49
N PRO A 432 18.36 12.20 -5.76
CA PRO A 432 19.36 11.14 -5.70
C PRO A 432 18.77 9.82 -5.21
N ALA A 433 19.06 8.72 -5.90
CA ALA A 433 18.80 7.40 -5.33
C ALA A 433 19.78 7.13 -4.18
N THR A 434 19.24 6.68 -3.04
CA THR A 434 20.01 6.35 -1.82
C THR A 434 20.65 4.96 -1.87
N VAL A 435 20.28 4.16 -2.87
CA VAL A 435 20.75 2.79 -3.06
C VAL A 435 21.93 2.73 -4.03
N PRO A 436 22.91 1.82 -3.80
CA PRO A 436 24.08 1.69 -4.66
C PRO A 436 23.77 1.02 -6.00
N ARG A 437 22.65 0.32 -6.11
CA ARG A 437 22.20 -0.38 -7.32
C ARG A 437 20.71 -0.11 -7.53
N VAL A 438 20.36 0.10 -8.80
CA VAL A 438 18.99 0.33 -9.23
C VAL A 438 18.66 -0.64 -10.35
N THR A 439 17.67 -1.48 -10.11
CA THR A 439 17.01 -2.27 -11.15
C THR A 439 15.69 -1.59 -11.48
N VAL A 440 15.53 -1.20 -12.74
CA VAL A 440 14.27 -0.67 -13.25
C VAL A 440 13.46 -1.81 -13.83
N THR A 441 12.23 -1.98 -13.36
CA THR A 441 11.30 -2.96 -13.92
C THR A 441 10.25 -2.27 -14.77
N TRP A 442 10.11 -2.69 -16.02
CA TRP A 442 8.99 -2.33 -16.88
C TRP A 442 7.94 -3.44 -16.80
N ASN A 443 6.79 -3.14 -16.21
CA ASN A 443 5.72 -4.10 -15.97
C ASN A 443 4.64 -3.99 -17.04
N PHE A 444 4.76 -4.82 -18.06
CA PHE A 444 3.79 -4.98 -19.13
C PHE A 444 2.70 -5.98 -18.74
N ALA A 445 1.58 -5.96 -19.45
CA ALA A 445 0.53 -6.97 -19.31
C ALA A 445 1.06 -8.37 -19.72
N GLY A 446 1.58 -9.10 -18.76
CA GLY A 446 1.98 -10.51 -18.87
C GLY A 446 3.43 -10.74 -18.50
N ARG A 447 4.21 -9.67 -18.33
CA ARG A 447 5.67 -9.78 -18.32
C ARG A 447 6.32 -8.63 -17.55
N LEU A 448 7.23 -9.00 -16.66
CA LEU A 448 8.16 -8.07 -16.02
C LEU A 448 9.46 -8.09 -16.82
N ILE A 449 10.02 -6.91 -17.08
CA ILE A 449 11.33 -6.76 -17.72
C ILE A 449 12.22 -5.97 -16.77
N ASP A 450 13.13 -6.69 -16.13
CA ASP A 450 14.08 -6.12 -15.19
C ASP A 450 15.34 -5.67 -15.94
N ILE A 451 15.74 -4.43 -15.68
CA ILE A 451 16.89 -3.80 -16.32
C ILE A 451 17.80 -3.28 -15.22
N PRO A 452 18.90 -4.00 -14.92
CA PRO A 452 19.94 -3.49 -14.03
C PRO A 452 20.56 -2.23 -14.63
N THR A 453 20.60 -1.16 -13.85
CA THR A 453 21.19 0.12 -14.26
C THR A 453 22.45 0.41 -13.46
N GLY A 454 23.41 1.07 -14.12
CA GLY A 454 24.62 1.63 -13.53
C GLY A 454 24.47 3.13 -13.33
N ARG A 455 25.07 3.63 -12.26
CA ARG A 455 25.14 5.06 -11.96
C ARG A 455 25.99 5.77 -13.03
N ALA A 456 25.46 6.84 -13.61
CA ALA A 456 26.09 7.59 -14.69
C ALA A 456 26.47 9.03 -14.29
N ASN A 457 26.16 9.48 -13.07
CA ASN A 457 26.65 10.75 -12.53
C ASN A 457 26.95 10.68 -11.02
N ALA A 458 27.74 11.64 -10.52
CA ALA A 458 28.12 11.75 -9.11
C ALA A 458 26.98 12.16 -8.17
N GLN A 459 25.83 12.58 -8.71
CA GLN A 459 24.65 12.98 -7.96
C GLN A 459 23.63 11.83 -7.78
N SER A 460 23.86 10.65 -8.35
CA SER A 460 22.90 9.52 -8.31
C SER A 460 21.52 9.84 -8.90
N THR A 461 21.44 10.82 -9.80
CA THR A 461 20.19 11.20 -10.49
C THR A 461 20.15 10.71 -11.93
N PHE A 462 21.29 10.28 -12.48
CA PHE A 462 21.39 9.77 -13.84
C PHE A 462 21.88 8.33 -13.83
N TRP A 463 21.11 7.45 -14.48
CA TRP A 463 21.34 6.00 -14.50
C TRP A 463 21.25 5.49 -15.92
N GLN A 464 22.09 4.51 -16.27
CA GLN A 464 22.15 3.95 -17.62
C GLN A 464 22.18 2.43 -17.62
N ALA A 465 21.67 1.82 -18.69
CA ALA A 465 21.76 0.40 -18.91
C ALA A 465 21.99 0.07 -20.39
N ASN A 466 22.72 -1.02 -20.62
CA ASN A 466 22.81 -1.65 -21.92
C ASN A 466 21.58 -2.55 -22.14
N LEU A 467 20.91 -2.39 -23.28
CA LEU A 467 19.70 -3.14 -23.64
C LEU A 467 19.98 -4.32 -24.59
N THR A 468 21.24 -4.66 -24.89
CA THR A 468 21.55 -5.81 -25.74
C THR A 468 20.93 -7.10 -25.17
N GLY A 469 20.12 -7.78 -25.97
CA GLY A 469 19.39 -8.99 -25.57
C GLY A 469 18.15 -8.74 -24.71
N SER A 470 17.87 -7.48 -24.32
CA SER A 470 16.68 -7.13 -23.54
C SER A 470 15.41 -7.26 -24.37
N GLN A 471 14.34 -7.67 -23.71
CA GLN A 471 13.00 -7.77 -24.29
C GLN A 471 12.24 -6.44 -24.24
N LEU A 472 12.84 -5.38 -23.69
CA LEU A 472 12.19 -4.07 -23.57
C LEU A 472 11.80 -3.51 -24.94
N ILE A 473 12.75 -3.42 -25.87
CA ILE A 473 12.51 -2.79 -27.18
C ILE A 473 11.40 -3.53 -27.96
N PRO A 474 11.43 -4.87 -28.12
CA PRO A 474 10.31 -5.59 -28.74
C PRO A 474 8.95 -5.35 -28.07
N MET A 475 8.92 -5.18 -26.75
CA MET A 475 7.68 -4.94 -26.02
C MET A 475 7.15 -3.51 -26.25
N LEU A 476 8.02 -2.50 -26.24
CA LEU A 476 7.66 -1.11 -26.56
C LEU A 476 7.17 -0.93 -28.01
N LEU A 477 7.65 -1.75 -28.95
CA LEU A 477 7.20 -1.71 -30.35
C LEU A 477 5.81 -2.31 -30.58
N ARG A 478 5.36 -3.21 -29.71
CA ARG A 478 4.14 -4.02 -29.91
C ARG A 478 2.99 -3.63 -28.99
N GLN A 479 3.30 -3.21 -27.78
CA GLN A 479 2.30 -2.91 -26.75
C GLN A 479 1.79 -1.47 -26.88
N ASN A 480 0.61 -1.24 -26.30
CA ASN A 480 -0.11 0.02 -26.33
C ASN A 480 -0.80 0.29 -24.98
N GLY A 481 -1.13 1.55 -24.68
CA GLY A 481 -1.60 1.99 -23.36
C GLY A 481 -0.46 2.55 -22.51
N SER A 482 -0.47 2.27 -21.20
CA SER A 482 0.62 2.64 -20.29
C SER A 482 1.33 1.40 -19.74
N VAL A 483 2.55 1.60 -19.22
CA VAL A 483 3.37 0.58 -18.57
C VAL A 483 3.76 1.06 -17.18
N MET A 484 3.57 0.21 -16.17
CA MET A 484 3.99 0.56 -14.80
C MET A 484 5.49 0.41 -14.67
N LEU A 485 6.09 1.34 -13.93
CA LEU A 485 7.52 1.40 -13.70
C LEU A 485 7.81 1.11 -12.23
N ARG A 486 8.92 0.40 -11.98
CA ARG A 486 9.39 0.14 -10.63
C ARG A 486 10.88 0.38 -10.51
N ILE A 487 11.30 0.80 -9.33
CA ILE A 487 12.71 0.79 -8.92
C ILE A 487 12.83 -0.22 -7.78
N ASN A 488 13.65 -1.26 -7.97
CA ASN A 488 13.90 -2.31 -6.97
C ASN A 488 12.60 -2.90 -6.40
N GLY A 489 11.59 -3.09 -7.24
CA GLY A 489 10.28 -3.62 -6.86
C GLY A 489 9.27 -2.59 -6.32
N ARG A 490 9.70 -1.40 -5.90
CA ARG A 490 8.79 -0.30 -5.50
C ARG A 490 8.12 0.30 -6.72
N LEU A 491 6.80 0.51 -6.67
CA LEU A 491 6.06 1.20 -7.73
C LEU A 491 6.48 2.67 -7.80
N GLU A 492 6.74 3.14 -9.02
CA GLU A 492 7.29 4.48 -9.28
C GLU A 492 6.41 5.32 -10.20
N GLY A 493 5.33 4.81 -10.78
CA GLY A 493 4.49 5.55 -11.74
C GLY A 493 4.35 4.83 -13.07
N GLU A 494 3.99 5.55 -14.13
CA GLU A 494 3.75 4.97 -15.45
C GLU A 494 4.35 5.76 -16.61
N ALA A 495 4.74 5.06 -17.67
CA ALA A 495 5.05 5.67 -18.95
C ALA A 495 3.96 5.34 -19.96
N LEU A 496 3.57 6.32 -20.77
CA LEU A 496 2.66 6.10 -21.89
C LEU A 496 3.43 5.40 -23.03
N LEU A 497 2.79 4.47 -23.74
CA LEU A 497 3.39 3.76 -24.88
C LEU A 497 3.03 4.40 -26.23
N ALA A 498 2.21 5.45 -26.22
CA ALA A 498 1.85 6.19 -27.42
C ALA A 498 3.11 6.78 -28.07
N GLY A 499 3.24 6.65 -29.40
CA GLY A 499 4.40 7.15 -30.15
C GLY A 499 5.67 6.28 -30.06
N ALA A 500 5.76 5.33 -29.13
CA ALA A 500 6.99 4.55 -28.90
C ALA A 500 7.51 3.86 -30.17
N PRO A 501 6.68 3.21 -31.02
CA PRO A 501 7.19 2.52 -32.21
C PRO A 501 7.84 3.43 -33.23
N LEU A 502 7.36 4.67 -33.40
CA LEU A 502 7.94 5.63 -34.34
C LEU A 502 9.23 6.23 -33.78
N ALA A 503 9.20 6.63 -32.49
CA ALA A 503 10.34 7.22 -31.83
C ALA A 503 11.54 6.26 -31.78
N LEU A 504 11.30 4.99 -31.39
CA LEU A 504 12.33 3.96 -31.30
C LEU A 504 12.93 3.61 -32.66
N ARG A 505 12.10 3.43 -33.70
CA ARG A 505 12.59 3.16 -35.07
C ARG A 505 13.47 4.29 -35.59
N THR A 506 13.19 5.53 -35.21
CA THR A 506 13.98 6.69 -35.63
C THR A 506 15.29 6.79 -34.85
N ALA A 507 15.21 6.74 -33.52
CA ALA A 507 16.33 6.93 -32.62
C ALA A 507 17.35 5.78 -32.65
N MET A 508 16.87 4.54 -32.79
CA MET A 508 17.71 3.36 -32.59
C MET A 508 18.05 2.60 -33.89
N ARG A 509 17.76 3.18 -35.06
CA ARG A 509 17.99 2.54 -36.38
C ARG A 509 19.40 2.05 -36.62
N THR A 510 20.39 2.64 -35.95
CA THR A 510 21.80 2.30 -36.18
C THR A 510 22.23 1.07 -35.39
N CYS A 511 21.61 0.77 -34.25
CA CYS A 511 22.01 -0.31 -33.34
C CYS A 511 20.96 -1.41 -33.11
N VAL A 512 19.73 -1.23 -33.63
CA VAL A 512 18.63 -2.20 -33.51
C VAL A 512 18.12 -2.55 -34.90
N LYS A 513 17.99 -3.86 -35.16
CA LYS A 513 17.27 -4.37 -36.33
C LYS A 513 15.78 -4.50 -35.96
N PHE A 514 14.93 -3.84 -36.73
CA PHE A 514 13.49 -3.74 -36.47
C PHE A 514 12.66 -4.76 -37.24
#